data_AF-A0A0C3KEC4-F1
#
_entry.id   AF-A0A0C3KEC4-F1
#
_cell.length_a   1.000
_cell.length_b   1.000
_cell.length_c   1.000
_cell.angle_alpha   90.00
_cell.angle_beta   90.00
_cell.angle_gamma   90.00
#
_symmetry.space_group_name_H-M   'P 1'
#
loop_
_entity.id
_entity.type
_entity.pdbx_description
1 polymer ?
#
loop_
_entity_poly.entity_id
_entity_poly.type
_entity_poly.pdbx_seq_one_letter_code
_entity_poly.pdbx_strand_id
1 'polypeptide(L)'
;MEMDALSAPMCCRNYMSALFKIRLVAELWKETLDGSPCVWAIASSTLPVQQNASNIQRSGEWPLTIHYIELPASLECQREILSNIIFLQLTKPTLSRWKVAYFDKVEIDAVFQPLDRSATLLQELSIHSQTFISPGTEHYLFGGQLPNIRHLDLEGISLPASLVPFGGLTFLELGQVFDEGIAADRLFDIVEGNPGLEHLSLAGLGLQISPALATKATI
;
A
#
# COMPACT_ATOMS: atom_id res chain seq x y z
N MET A 1 -18.16 -4.99 8.76
CA MET A 1 -17.25 -4.73 9.90
C MET A 1 -16.09 -3.98 9.30
N GLU A 2 -16.23 -2.66 9.17
CA GLU A 2 -15.15 -1.79 8.71
C GLU A 2 -14.07 -1.82 9.79
N MET A 3 -12.91 -2.37 9.44
CA MET A 3 -11.70 -2.08 10.21
C MET A 3 -11.32 -0.65 9.84
N ASP A 4 -11.50 0.29 10.76
CA ASP A 4 -10.96 1.64 10.62
C ASP A 4 -9.49 1.54 10.21
N ALA A 5 -9.10 2.21 9.13
CA ALA A 5 -7.70 2.24 8.65
C ALA A 5 -6.71 2.67 9.76
N LEU A 6 -7.17 3.46 10.73
CA LEU A 6 -6.42 3.85 11.93
C LEU A 6 -6.10 2.69 12.89
N SER A 7 -6.71 1.51 12.73
CA SER A 7 -6.47 0.33 13.58
C SER A 7 -5.27 -0.51 13.13
N ALA A 8 -4.89 -0.46 11.84
CA ALA A 8 -3.87 -1.33 11.26
C ALA A 8 -2.47 -1.23 11.92
N PRO A 9 -1.96 -0.03 12.28
CA PRO A 9 -0.66 0.12 12.96
C PRO A 9 -0.58 -0.60 14.32
N MET A 10 -1.66 -0.49 15.11
CA MET A 10 -1.72 -1.11 16.42
C MET A 10 -1.83 -2.63 16.32
N CYS A 11 -2.38 -3.15 15.22
CA CYS A 11 -2.53 -4.58 15.00
C CYS A 11 -1.19 -5.30 14.83
N CYS A 12 -0.22 -4.78 14.07
CA CYS A 12 1.03 -5.50 13.81
C CYS A 12 1.88 -5.70 15.07
N ARG A 13 2.06 -4.65 15.88
CA ARG A 13 2.86 -4.73 17.11
C ARG A 13 2.19 -5.63 18.14
N ASN A 14 0.87 -5.54 18.29
CA ASN A 14 0.11 -6.39 19.20
C ASN A 14 0.14 -7.86 18.76
N TYR A 15 -0.03 -8.11 17.46
CA TYR A 15 0.09 -9.43 16.85
C TYR A 15 1.46 -10.04 17.11
N MET A 16 2.55 -9.33 16.80
CA MET A 16 3.90 -9.82 17.04
C MET A 16 4.18 -10.03 18.53
N SER A 17 3.73 -9.11 19.39
CA SER A 17 3.86 -9.27 20.85
C SER A 17 3.14 -10.52 21.35
N ALA A 18 1.92 -10.78 20.86
CA ALA A 18 1.16 -11.98 21.19
C ALA A 18 1.86 -13.24 20.70
N LEU A 19 2.36 -13.26 19.46
CA LEU A 19 3.16 -14.37 18.93
C LEU A 19 4.36 -14.69 19.80
N PHE A 20 5.15 -13.69 20.19
CA PHE A 20 6.30 -13.90 21.06
C PHE A 20 5.91 -14.41 22.45
N LYS A 21 4.79 -13.93 23.02
CA LYS A 21 4.28 -14.46 24.30
C LYS A 21 3.87 -15.93 24.19
N ILE A 22 3.15 -16.30 23.13
CA ILE A 22 2.74 -17.70 22.89
C ILE A 22 3.97 -18.59 22.73
N ARG A 23 5.01 -18.11 22.06
CA ARG A 23 6.29 -18.80 21.88
C ARG A 23 7.02 -19.10 23.21
N LEU A 24 6.67 -18.43 24.30
CA LEU A 24 7.25 -18.65 25.64
C LEU A 24 6.44 -19.64 26.51
N VAL A 25 5.26 -20.09 26.05
CA VAL A 25 4.36 -20.92 26.88
C VAL A 25 4.89 -22.33 27.05
N ALA A 26 5.33 -22.98 25.98
CA ALA A 26 5.92 -24.32 26.01
C ALA A 26 6.76 -24.58 24.74
N GLU A 27 7.72 -25.51 24.82
CA GLU A 27 8.64 -25.79 23.70
C GLU A 27 7.89 -26.25 22.44
N LEU A 28 6.85 -27.07 22.58
CA LEU A 28 6.02 -27.49 21.45
C LEU A 28 5.38 -26.31 20.70
N TRP A 29 4.92 -25.28 21.42
CA TRP A 29 4.34 -24.09 20.81
C TRP A 29 5.40 -23.27 20.08
N LYS A 30 6.59 -23.18 20.66
CA LYS A 30 7.72 -22.53 20.02
C LYS A 30 8.12 -23.22 18.73
N GLU A 31 8.28 -24.55 18.75
CA GLU A 31 8.59 -25.35 17.58
C GLU A 31 7.51 -25.23 16.51
N THR A 32 6.23 -25.29 16.91
CA THR A 32 5.09 -25.14 15.98
C THR A 32 5.10 -23.78 15.30
N LEU A 33 5.29 -22.69 16.06
CA LEU A 33 5.34 -21.34 15.51
C LEU A 33 6.57 -21.14 14.63
N ASP A 34 7.76 -21.56 15.10
CA ASP A 34 8.99 -21.43 14.33
C ASP A 34 8.95 -22.24 13.02
N GLY A 35 8.23 -23.37 13.01
CA GLY A 35 7.98 -24.20 11.83
C GLY A 35 6.84 -23.73 10.91
N SER A 36 6.19 -22.59 11.20
CA SER A 36 5.04 -22.07 10.44
C SER A 36 5.38 -20.76 9.72
N PRO A 37 5.94 -20.78 8.48
CA PRO A 37 6.39 -19.57 7.79
C PRO A 37 5.33 -18.47 7.65
N CYS A 38 4.05 -18.86 7.48
CA CYS A 38 2.95 -17.93 7.31
C CYS A 38 2.75 -16.98 8.50
N VAL A 39 3.04 -17.40 9.74
CA VAL A 39 2.84 -16.55 10.92
C VAL A 39 3.90 -15.43 11.00
N TRP A 40 5.04 -15.62 10.32
CA TRP A 40 6.16 -14.68 10.25
C TRP A 40 6.10 -13.77 9.03
N ALA A 41 5.12 -13.95 8.14
CA ALA A 41 5.03 -13.26 6.85
C ALA A 41 4.50 -11.82 6.94
N ILE A 42 4.94 -11.10 7.97
CA ILE A 42 4.62 -9.70 8.23
C ILE A 42 5.89 -8.91 8.54
N ALA A 43 6.03 -7.77 7.88
CA ALA A 43 7.07 -6.80 8.15
C ALA A 43 6.42 -5.43 8.40
N SER A 44 6.85 -4.73 9.46
CA SER A 44 6.31 -3.42 9.79
C SER A 44 7.40 -2.43 10.20
N SER A 45 7.34 -1.18 9.72
CA SER A 45 8.28 -0.12 10.11
C SER A 45 8.24 0.19 11.61
N THR A 46 7.15 -0.18 12.29
CA THR A 46 6.98 -0.02 13.75
C THR A 46 7.72 -1.08 14.58
N LEU A 47 8.27 -2.11 13.93
CA LEU A 47 9.05 -3.17 14.58
C LEU A 47 10.56 -2.90 14.43
N PRO A 48 11.39 -3.32 15.39
CA PRO A 48 12.84 -3.26 15.24
C PRO A 48 13.33 -3.93 13.95
N VAL A 49 14.29 -3.33 13.28
CA VAL A 49 14.85 -3.83 12.01
C VAL A 49 15.30 -5.30 12.11
N GLN A 50 15.92 -5.69 13.22
CA GLN A 50 16.39 -7.06 13.46
C GLN A 50 15.23 -8.05 13.56
N GLN A 51 14.09 -7.60 14.11
CA GLN A 51 12.88 -8.40 14.18
C GLN A 51 12.26 -8.56 12.80
N ASN A 52 12.18 -7.49 12.00
CA ASN A 52 11.73 -7.59 10.60
C ASN A 52 12.61 -8.52 9.77
N ALA A 53 13.94 -8.44 9.93
CA ALA A 53 14.87 -9.31 9.22
C ALA A 53 14.65 -10.78 9.60
N SER A 54 14.45 -11.05 10.89
CA SER A 54 14.14 -12.40 11.39
C SER A 54 12.80 -12.91 10.86
N ASN A 55 11.75 -12.06 10.85
CA ASN A 55 10.44 -12.39 10.32
C ASN A 55 10.51 -12.75 8.82
N ILE A 56 11.15 -11.88 8.02
CA ILE A 56 11.33 -12.08 6.57
C ILE A 56 12.08 -13.39 6.32
N GLN A 57 13.15 -13.66 7.05
CA GLN A 57 13.90 -14.91 6.92
C GLN A 57 13.03 -16.13 7.24
N ARG A 58 12.30 -16.11 8.37
CA ARG A 58 11.44 -17.23 8.81
C ARG A 58 10.25 -17.45 7.89
N SER A 59 9.76 -16.40 7.25
CA SER A 59 8.66 -16.50 6.29
C SER A 59 9.05 -17.24 5.01
N GLY A 60 10.34 -17.47 4.74
CA GLY A 60 10.79 -18.21 3.56
C GLY A 60 10.34 -17.54 2.28
N GLU A 61 9.61 -18.26 1.41
CA GLU A 61 8.99 -17.73 0.18
C GLU A 61 7.52 -17.35 0.36
N TRP A 62 7.01 -17.36 1.60
CA TRP A 62 5.59 -17.06 1.85
C TRP A 62 5.25 -15.63 1.42
N PRO A 63 4.04 -15.39 0.87
CA PRO A 63 3.60 -14.05 0.52
C PRO A 63 3.57 -13.11 1.73
N LEU A 64 4.11 -11.91 1.57
CA LEU A 64 4.35 -10.95 2.63
C LEU A 64 3.26 -9.89 2.74
N THR A 65 2.99 -9.51 3.99
CA THR A 65 2.24 -8.29 4.35
C THR A 65 3.21 -7.22 4.81
N ILE A 66 3.20 -6.06 4.16
CA ILE A 66 4.09 -4.94 4.44
C ILE A 66 3.28 -3.80 5.05
N HIS A 67 3.68 -3.34 6.23
CA HIS A 67 3.10 -2.16 6.88
C HIS A 67 4.17 -1.09 7.07
N TYR A 68 4.11 -0.06 6.26
CA TYR A 68 4.92 1.13 6.44
C TYR A 68 4.06 2.22 7.05
N ILE A 69 4.48 2.75 8.19
CA ILE A 69 3.86 3.92 8.83
C ILE A 69 4.97 4.92 9.08
N GLU A 70 4.79 6.12 8.55
CA GLU A 70 5.64 7.25 8.89
C GLU A 70 5.17 7.84 10.23
N LEU A 71 6.04 7.77 11.24
CA LEU A 71 5.76 8.38 12.53
C LEU A 71 5.99 9.90 12.39
N PRO A 72 5.08 10.73 12.94
CA PRO A 72 5.23 12.17 12.85
C PRO A 72 6.56 12.60 13.47
N ALA A 73 7.29 13.46 12.77
CA ALA A 73 8.60 13.92 13.20
C ALA A 73 8.53 14.67 14.53
N SER A 74 8.76 13.97 15.64
CA SER A 74 9.03 14.60 16.92
C SER A 74 10.47 15.17 16.92
N LEU A 75 10.84 16.04 17.85
CA LEU A 75 12.21 16.59 17.88
C LEU A 75 13.32 15.52 18.04
N GLU A 76 12.97 14.24 18.28
CA GLU A 76 13.88 13.08 18.34
C GLU A 76 14.04 12.34 16.97
N CYS A 77 13.47 12.87 15.88
CA CYS A 77 13.12 12.16 14.64
C CYS A 77 14.25 11.63 13.75
N GLN A 78 15.52 12.03 13.92
CA GLN A 78 16.58 11.54 13.00
C GLN A 78 16.75 10.01 13.04
N ARG A 79 16.56 9.38 14.21
CA ARG A 79 16.63 7.92 14.34
C ARG A 79 15.45 7.22 13.66
N GLU A 80 14.28 7.84 13.65
CA GLU A 80 13.06 7.28 13.06
C GLU A 80 13.13 7.32 11.53
N ILE A 81 13.58 8.43 10.95
CA ILE A 81 13.80 8.56 9.49
C ILE A 81 14.77 7.48 9.00
N LEU A 82 15.91 7.33 9.67
CA LEU A 82 16.90 6.29 9.32
C LEU A 82 16.30 4.88 9.44
N SER A 83 15.48 4.63 10.47
CA SER A 83 14.82 3.33 10.65
C SER A 83 13.87 3.01 9.49
N ASN A 84 13.11 3.99 9.00
CA ASN A 84 12.19 3.82 7.88
C ASN A 84 12.93 3.54 6.56
N ILE A 85 14.03 4.25 6.29
CA ILE A 85 14.87 3.98 5.11
C ILE A 85 15.45 2.57 5.18
N ILE A 86 15.98 2.17 6.33
CA ILE A 86 16.53 0.82 6.53
C ILE A 86 15.44 -0.24 6.35
N PHE A 87 14.21 0.03 6.82
CA PHE A 87 13.08 -0.87 6.62
C PHE A 87 12.76 -1.06 5.14
N LEU A 88 12.69 0.02 4.34
CA LEU A 88 12.44 -0.08 2.90
C LEU A 88 13.57 -0.82 2.18
N GLN A 89 14.83 -0.58 2.56
CA GLN A 89 15.98 -1.32 2.02
C GLN A 89 15.90 -2.82 2.35
N LEU A 90 15.40 -3.17 3.52
CA LEU A 90 15.22 -4.54 3.96
C LEU A 90 14.09 -5.27 3.21
N THR A 91 12.98 -4.58 2.92
CA THR A 91 11.78 -5.19 2.30
C THR A 91 11.78 -5.11 0.78
N LYS A 92 12.46 -4.12 0.18
CA LYS A 92 12.53 -3.96 -1.29
C LYS A 92 12.99 -5.23 -2.02
N PRO A 93 14.00 -6.00 -1.56
CA PRO A 93 14.39 -7.24 -2.22
C PRO A 93 13.30 -8.32 -2.25
N THR A 94 12.27 -8.21 -1.40
CA THR A 94 11.17 -9.18 -1.32
C THR A 94 9.93 -8.75 -2.09
N LEU A 95 10.01 -7.71 -2.92
CA LEU A 95 8.88 -7.12 -3.64
C LEU A 95 8.03 -8.12 -4.42
N SER A 96 8.65 -9.12 -5.04
CA SER A 96 7.96 -10.19 -5.79
C SER A 96 7.04 -11.05 -4.91
N ARG A 97 7.24 -11.02 -3.59
CA ARG A 97 6.46 -11.77 -2.60
C ARG A 97 5.39 -10.92 -1.92
N TRP A 98 5.35 -9.61 -2.17
CA TRP A 98 4.37 -8.75 -1.51
C TRP A 98 2.97 -9.09 -2.00
N LYS A 99 2.07 -9.39 -1.06
CA LYS A 99 0.65 -9.66 -1.31
C LYS A 99 -0.22 -8.51 -0.84
N VAL A 100 0.13 -7.93 0.30
CA VAL A 100 -0.57 -6.80 0.92
C VAL A 100 0.47 -5.75 1.25
N ALA A 101 0.22 -4.51 0.88
CA ALA A 101 1.06 -3.39 1.24
C ALA A 101 0.21 -2.21 1.73
N TYR A 102 0.51 -1.76 2.94
CA TYR A 102 -0.14 -0.63 3.60
C TYR A 102 0.92 0.43 3.88
N PHE A 103 0.70 1.63 3.36
CA PHE A 103 1.57 2.78 3.49
C PHE A 103 0.79 3.93 4.09
N ASP A 104 1.06 4.26 5.35
CA ASP A 104 0.41 5.37 6.05
C ASP A 104 1.37 6.53 6.25
N LYS A 105 0.85 7.73 6.01
CA LYS A 105 1.51 9.02 6.22
C LYS A 105 2.77 9.25 5.40
N VAL A 106 2.86 8.61 4.24
CA VAL A 106 4.12 8.52 3.50
C VAL A 106 4.44 9.75 2.65
N GLU A 107 5.71 10.14 2.61
CA GLU A 107 6.27 10.95 1.53
C GLU A 107 6.48 10.09 0.27
N ILE A 108 5.65 10.31 -0.76
CA ILE A 108 5.55 9.42 -1.93
C ILE A 108 6.89 9.28 -2.67
N ASP A 109 7.61 10.38 -2.86
CA ASP A 109 8.90 10.39 -3.54
C ASP A 109 9.94 9.51 -2.84
N ALA A 110 10.03 9.63 -1.52
CA ALA A 110 11.01 8.90 -0.72
C ALA A 110 10.73 7.38 -0.72
N VAL A 111 9.45 6.98 -0.75
CA VAL A 111 9.05 5.58 -0.62
C VAL A 111 8.97 4.86 -1.97
N PHE A 112 8.44 5.51 -3.00
CA PHE A 112 8.08 4.85 -4.26
C PHE A 112 9.11 5.04 -5.37
N GLN A 113 9.96 6.07 -5.35
CA GLN A 113 11.06 6.18 -6.31
C GLN A 113 11.96 4.93 -6.35
N PRO A 114 12.23 4.24 -5.21
CA PRO A 114 12.96 2.98 -5.22
C PRO A 114 12.15 1.77 -5.72
N LEU A 115 10.83 1.85 -5.91
CA LEU A 115 9.96 0.72 -6.25
C LEU A 115 9.67 0.66 -7.75
N ASP A 116 10.74 0.56 -8.55
CA ASP A 116 10.73 0.54 -10.02
C ASP A 116 10.34 -0.81 -10.63
N ARG A 117 10.11 -1.83 -9.81
CA ARG A 117 9.79 -3.21 -10.23
C ARG A 117 8.32 -3.53 -9.97
N SER A 118 7.77 -4.43 -10.78
CA SER A 118 6.40 -4.93 -10.57
C SER A 118 6.31 -5.81 -9.32
N ALA A 119 5.28 -5.56 -8.51
CA ALA A 119 4.87 -6.41 -7.40
C ALA A 119 3.79 -7.39 -7.90
N THR A 120 4.23 -8.45 -8.58
CA THR A 120 3.32 -9.34 -9.31
C THR A 120 2.33 -10.09 -8.43
N LEU A 121 2.61 -10.31 -7.15
CA LEU A 121 1.69 -10.96 -6.21
C LEU A 121 0.80 -9.98 -5.43
N LEU A 122 0.94 -8.68 -5.65
CA LEU A 122 0.22 -7.66 -4.88
C LEU A 122 -1.27 -7.71 -5.21
N GLN A 123 -2.08 -7.92 -4.18
CA GLN A 123 -3.54 -8.01 -4.25
C GLN A 123 -4.21 -6.85 -3.52
N GLU A 124 -3.57 -6.31 -2.50
CA GLU A 124 -4.11 -5.23 -1.68
C GLU A 124 -3.05 -4.13 -1.54
N LEU A 125 -3.42 -2.90 -1.90
CA LEU A 125 -2.57 -1.73 -1.79
C LEU A 125 -3.39 -0.60 -1.18
N SER A 126 -2.93 -0.12 -0.03
CA SER A 126 -3.43 1.10 0.61
C SER A 126 -2.27 2.09 0.73
N ILE A 127 -2.45 3.31 0.25
CA ILE A 127 -1.46 4.36 0.38
C ILE A 127 -2.15 5.65 0.81
N HIS A 128 -1.78 6.16 1.98
CA HIS A 128 -2.26 7.41 2.54
C HIS A 128 -1.06 8.36 2.66
N SER A 129 -1.04 9.43 1.87
CA SER A 129 0.06 10.41 1.90
C SER A 129 -0.25 11.59 2.81
N GLN A 130 0.77 12.06 3.53
CA GLN A 130 0.70 13.34 4.28
C GLN A 130 1.09 14.54 3.42
N THR A 131 1.93 14.32 2.42
CA THR A 131 2.54 15.38 1.62
C THR A 131 1.80 15.53 0.32
N PHE A 132 1.46 16.77 -0.02
CA PHE A 132 0.95 17.08 -1.34
C PHE A 132 2.04 16.74 -2.38
N ILE A 133 1.71 15.83 -3.29
CA ILE A 133 2.57 15.56 -4.44
C ILE A 133 2.66 16.86 -5.24
N SER A 134 3.87 17.22 -5.67
CA SER A 134 4.02 18.39 -6.54
C SER A 134 3.31 18.12 -7.88
N PRO A 135 2.45 19.04 -8.35
CA PRO A 135 1.72 18.84 -9.60
C PRO A 135 2.67 18.53 -10.75
N GLY A 136 2.34 17.52 -11.55
CA GLY A 136 3.08 17.14 -12.76
C GLY A 136 4.12 16.03 -12.62
N THR A 137 4.32 15.45 -11.42
CA THR A 137 5.14 14.23 -11.27
C THR A 137 4.26 12.99 -11.33
N GLU A 138 4.35 12.25 -12.44
CA GLU A 138 3.70 10.92 -12.52
C GLU A 138 4.52 9.90 -11.72
N HIS A 139 3.92 9.36 -10.65
CA HIS A 139 4.51 8.26 -9.90
C HIS A 139 3.99 6.93 -10.45
N TYR A 140 4.86 6.19 -11.13
CA TYR A 140 4.56 4.84 -11.58
C TYR A 140 4.68 3.87 -10.40
N LEU A 141 3.59 3.70 -9.64
CA LEU A 141 3.52 2.73 -8.56
C LEU A 141 3.89 1.33 -9.09
N PHE A 142 4.94 0.73 -8.53
CA PHE A 142 5.41 -0.62 -8.87
C PHE A 142 5.71 -0.80 -10.37
N GLY A 143 6.36 0.19 -10.99
CA GLY A 143 6.67 0.17 -12.42
C GLY A 143 5.43 0.21 -13.33
N GLY A 144 4.29 0.66 -12.79
CA GLY A 144 3.02 0.79 -13.52
C GLY A 144 2.28 -0.52 -13.77
N GLN A 145 2.68 -1.62 -13.11
CA GLN A 145 2.08 -2.94 -13.32
C GLN A 145 1.62 -3.57 -12.01
N LEU A 146 0.30 -3.60 -11.82
CA LEU A 146 -0.39 -4.22 -10.70
C LEU A 146 -1.42 -5.26 -11.20
N PRO A 147 -0.97 -6.35 -11.85
CA PRO A 147 -1.86 -7.24 -12.61
C PRO A 147 -2.87 -8.01 -11.75
N ASN A 148 -2.59 -8.18 -10.46
CA ASN A 148 -3.40 -8.99 -9.54
C ASN A 148 -4.09 -8.15 -8.45
N ILE A 149 -4.11 -6.82 -8.60
CA ILE A 149 -4.70 -5.95 -7.59
C ILE A 149 -6.22 -6.14 -7.54
N ARG A 150 -6.74 -6.25 -6.31
CA ARG A 150 -8.16 -6.44 -6.02
C ARG A 150 -8.70 -5.36 -5.08
N HIS A 151 -7.85 -4.89 -4.17
CA HIS A 151 -8.16 -3.80 -3.26
C HIS A 151 -7.18 -2.66 -3.51
N LEU A 152 -7.72 -1.49 -3.84
CA LEU A 152 -6.96 -0.27 -4.02
C LEU A 152 -7.59 0.84 -3.19
N ASP A 153 -6.82 1.37 -2.24
CA ASP A 153 -7.21 2.47 -1.37
C ASP A 153 -6.11 3.53 -1.46
N LEU A 154 -6.44 4.70 -2.00
CA LEU A 154 -5.49 5.79 -2.23
C LEU A 154 -6.04 7.06 -1.63
N GLU A 155 -5.31 7.62 -0.66
CA GLU A 155 -5.60 8.93 -0.07
C GLU A 155 -4.45 9.90 -0.28
N GLY A 156 -4.75 11.10 -0.80
CA GLY A 156 -3.76 12.15 -0.98
C GLY A 156 -2.78 11.90 -2.13
N ILE A 157 -3.14 11.06 -3.10
CA ILE A 157 -2.26 10.62 -4.20
C ILE A 157 -2.96 10.76 -5.54
N SER A 158 -2.22 11.24 -6.53
CA SER A 158 -2.68 11.29 -7.92
C SER A 158 -2.62 9.90 -8.54
N LEU A 159 -3.72 9.47 -9.15
CA LEU A 159 -3.76 8.24 -9.95
C LEU A 159 -2.90 8.41 -11.22
N PRO A 160 -1.83 7.63 -11.42
CA PRO A 160 -1.06 7.69 -12.65
C PRO A 160 -1.95 7.46 -13.88
N ALA A 161 -1.74 8.27 -14.92
CA ALA A 161 -2.49 8.18 -16.18
C ALA A 161 -2.37 6.82 -16.87
N SER A 162 -1.27 6.12 -16.58
CA SER A 162 -0.94 4.81 -17.13
C SER A 162 -1.46 3.65 -16.31
N LEU A 163 -2.37 3.85 -15.33
CA LEU A 163 -3.01 2.73 -14.64
C LEU A 163 -3.89 1.98 -15.66
N VAL A 164 -3.23 1.06 -16.35
CA VAL A 164 -3.78 0.00 -17.19
C VAL A 164 -5.00 -0.59 -16.49
N PRO A 165 -6.05 -1.02 -17.21
CA PRO A 165 -7.23 -1.61 -16.59
C PRO A 165 -6.83 -2.66 -15.56
N PHE A 166 -7.27 -2.45 -14.32
CA PHE A 166 -7.10 -3.42 -13.26
C PHE A 166 -7.83 -4.70 -13.66
N GLY A 167 -7.15 -5.84 -13.61
CA GLY A 167 -7.72 -7.13 -13.98
C GLY A 167 -8.40 -7.79 -12.79
N GLY A 168 -9.51 -7.23 -12.30
CA GLY A 168 -10.29 -7.83 -11.21
C GLY A 168 -10.27 -7.03 -9.90
N LEU A 169 -10.31 -5.71 -10.00
CA LEU A 169 -10.54 -4.83 -8.85
C LEU A 169 -11.94 -5.09 -8.28
N THR A 170 -12.00 -5.35 -6.97
CA THR A 170 -13.25 -5.56 -6.22
C THR A 170 -13.52 -4.44 -5.23
N PHE A 171 -12.48 -3.70 -4.83
CA PHE A 171 -12.58 -2.58 -3.90
C PHE A 171 -11.73 -1.41 -4.41
N LEU A 172 -12.37 -0.24 -4.55
CA LEU A 172 -11.72 1.01 -4.91
C LEU A 172 -12.13 2.12 -3.94
N GLU A 173 -11.16 2.70 -3.26
CA GLU A 173 -11.34 3.89 -2.45
C GLU A 173 -10.36 4.98 -2.88
N LEU A 174 -10.89 6.17 -3.17
CA LEU A 174 -10.12 7.33 -3.57
C LEU A 174 -10.48 8.51 -2.65
N GLY A 175 -9.52 8.92 -1.83
CA GLY A 175 -9.61 10.04 -0.91
C GLY A 175 -8.69 11.19 -1.33
N GLN A 176 -9.18 12.42 -1.25
CA GLN A 176 -8.35 13.63 -1.36
C GLN A 176 -7.41 13.63 -2.59
N VAL A 177 -7.93 13.33 -3.79
CA VAL A 177 -7.13 13.37 -5.02
C VAL A 177 -7.02 14.83 -5.48
N PHE A 178 -5.80 15.39 -5.44
CA PHE A 178 -5.55 16.82 -5.61
C PHE A 178 -5.11 17.26 -7.03
N ASP A 179 -4.90 18.58 -7.16
CA ASP A 179 -4.43 19.37 -8.31
C ASP A 179 -5.30 19.43 -9.55
N GLU A 180 -5.52 18.30 -10.21
CA GLU A 180 -6.38 18.24 -11.41
C GLU A 180 -7.59 17.34 -11.17
N GLY A 181 -7.66 16.66 -10.02
CA GLY A 181 -8.72 15.72 -9.76
C GLY A 181 -8.65 14.52 -10.71
N ILE A 182 -9.64 13.62 -10.59
CA ILE A 182 -9.78 12.51 -11.52
C ILE A 182 -10.71 12.95 -12.65
N ALA A 183 -10.25 12.80 -13.89
CA ALA A 183 -11.10 12.99 -15.05
C ALA A 183 -12.24 11.94 -14.99
N ALA A 184 -13.49 12.40 -15.15
CA ALA A 184 -14.65 11.54 -14.93
C ALA A 184 -14.69 10.34 -15.90
N ASP A 185 -14.22 10.54 -17.13
CA ASP A 185 -14.05 9.48 -18.13
C ASP A 185 -13.16 8.34 -17.62
N ARG A 186 -12.02 8.66 -16.99
CA ARG A 186 -11.13 7.64 -16.41
C ARG A 186 -11.79 6.87 -15.28
N LEU A 187 -12.57 7.53 -14.43
CA LEU A 187 -13.32 6.83 -13.38
C LEU A 187 -14.29 5.83 -14.01
N PHE A 188 -14.98 6.22 -15.07
CA PHE A 188 -15.87 5.32 -15.81
C PHE A 188 -15.11 4.17 -16.48
N ASP A 189 -13.94 4.44 -17.08
CA ASP A 189 -13.09 3.38 -17.67
C ASP A 189 -12.65 2.35 -16.62
N ILE A 190 -12.32 2.79 -15.40
CA ILE A 190 -11.98 1.90 -14.29
C ILE A 190 -13.18 1.04 -13.91
N VAL A 191 -14.36 1.64 -13.77
CA VAL A 191 -15.59 0.92 -13.41
C VAL A 191 -16.00 -0.06 -14.52
N GLU A 192 -15.94 0.35 -15.78
CA GLU A 192 -16.26 -0.50 -16.94
C GLU A 192 -15.28 -1.67 -17.07
N GLY A 193 -13.99 -1.43 -16.85
CA GLY A 193 -12.95 -2.45 -16.84
C GLY A 193 -13.05 -3.44 -15.68
N ASN A 194 -13.81 -3.12 -14.63
CA ASN A 194 -13.91 -3.92 -13.40
C ASN A 194 -15.37 -4.25 -13.05
N PRO A 195 -16.05 -5.11 -13.81
CA PRO A 195 -17.44 -5.49 -13.55
C PRO A 195 -17.65 -6.23 -12.21
N GLY A 196 -16.56 -6.69 -11.58
CA GLY A 196 -16.56 -7.29 -10.24
C GLY A 196 -16.36 -6.29 -9.10
N LEU A 197 -16.40 -4.99 -9.36
CA LEU A 197 -16.25 -3.95 -8.35
C LEU A 197 -17.43 -3.98 -7.37
N GLU A 198 -17.17 -4.36 -6.12
CA GLU A 198 -18.17 -4.48 -5.06
C GLU A 198 -18.25 -3.22 -4.19
N HIS A 199 -17.14 -2.48 -4.08
CA HIS A 199 -17.03 -1.26 -3.29
C HIS A 199 -16.37 -0.14 -4.08
N LEU A 200 -17.02 1.03 -4.07
CA LEU A 200 -16.51 2.27 -4.63
C LEU A 200 -16.73 3.40 -3.62
N SER A 201 -15.66 3.95 -3.05
CA SER A 201 -15.67 5.10 -2.16
C SER A 201 -14.89 6.26 -2.80
N LEU A 202 -15.51 7.44 -2.81
CA LEU A 202 -14.98 8.65 -3.41
C LEU A 202 -15.14 9.80 -2.41
N ALA A 203 -14.04 10.23 -1.81
CA ALA A 203 -14.04 11.27 -0.77
C ALA A 203 -13.13 12.44 -1.17
N GLY A 204 -13.65 13.67 -1.08
CA GLY A 204 -12.83 14.86 -1.34
C GLY A 204 -12.24 14.96 -2.74
N LEU A 205 -12.91 14.41 -3.75
CA LEU A 205 -12.45 14.45 -5.15
C LEU A 205 -12.91 15.73 -5.86
N GLY A 206 -11.98 16.40 -6.54
CA GLY A 206 -12.33 17.25 -7.68
C GLY A 206 -12.66 16.36 -8.87
N LEU A 207 -13.88 16.39 -9.39
CA LEU A 207 -14.21 15.72 -10.65
C LEU A 207 -14.08 16.72 -11.79
N GLN A 208 -13.20 16.43 -12.74
CA GLN A 208 -13.15 17.16 -14.00
C GLN A 208 -14.08 16.50 -15.00
N ILE A 209 -15.16 17.21 -15.34
CA ILE A 209 -16.00 16.85 -16.48
C ILE A 209 -15.30 17.40 -17.72
N SER A 210 -14.68 16.50 -18.50
CA SER A 210 -14.16 16.84 -19.81
C SER A 210 -15.27 17.59 -20.58
N PRO A 211 -15.01 18.80 -21.11
CA PRO A 211 -16.02 19.54 -21.87
C PRO A 211 -16.39 18.66 -23.06
N ALA A 212 -17.54 18.00 -22.95
CA ALA A 212 -18.02 17.07 -23.96
C ALA A 212 -17.93 17.77 -25.30
N LEU A 213 -17.15 17.17 -26.21
CA LEU A 213 -17.07 17.42 -27.64
C LEU A 213 -18.06 18.52 -28.03
N ALA A 214 -17.61 19.78 -27.99
CA ALA A 214 -18.38 20.88 -28.55
C ALA A 214 -18.66 20.46 -29.99
N THR A 215 -19.88 19.98 -30.22
CA THR A 215 -20.32 19.38 -31.47
C THR A 215 -19.90 20.34 -32.55
N LYS A 216 -18.89 19.97 -33.35
CA LYS A 216 -18.52 20.76 -34.52
C LYS A 216 -19.76 20.76 -35.39
N ALA A 217 -20.54 21.84 -35.32
CA ALA A 217 -21.63 22.10 -36.21
C ALA A 217 -21.00 22.21 -37.60
N THR A 218 -21.07 21.14 -38.37
CA THR A 218 -20.72 21.15 -39.79
C THR A 218 -21.72 22.09 -40.47
N ILE A 219 -21.24 23.25 -40.92
CA ILE A 219 -21.95 24.16 -41.83
C ILE A 219 -21.74 23.66 -43.25
#